data_AF-A0A914UHT9-F1
#
_entry.id   AF-A0A914UHT9-F1
#
_cell.length_a   1.000
_cell.length_b   1.000
_cell.length_c   1.000
_cell.angle_alpha   90.00
_cell.angle_beta   90.00
_cell.angle_gamma   90.00
#
_symmetry.space_group_name_H-M   'P 1'
#
loop_
_entity.id
_entity.type
_entity.pdbx_description
1 polymer ?
#
loop_
_entity_poly.entity_id
_entity_poly.type
_entity_poly.pdbx_seq_one_letter_code
_entity_poly.pdbx_strand_id
1 'polypeptide(L)'
;MGRRLSQIGNDCMVITYMMDIFSRMLLLIYFTQLSCIVGAVEDFGKPPYLAAGFANIEIEPPCAKFISSDPLYATKPVTLWCAPKEFKGDTEYLPFDRVRWSKYPSDNSSVVEAVEVTDEYPSKISILNSRNATLELGYARASAIGKYRCDLWNEDEYIATGNLFVNMRPVIEQEAGKMLRLNNDDKFSLTADEDPEAAMEDSTVNFTCNVIGYPEPIIRWEKNNKSIENDGKHFNITENTLTILRVASDDAATFKCIATNTFFSPSHQENVTFDTTVSFTLKVDSQRTLLPFICIVIIIIILIILIALAERRRKGGSEITRQTQENRPKTLVTTKKQPSETAVFV
;
A
#
# COMPACT_ATOMS: atom_id res chain seq x y z
N MET A 1 -35.48 -84.14 6.71
CA MET A 1 -34.27 -83.48 6.16
C MET A 1 -34.26 -81.95 6.34
N GLY A 2 -35.40 -81.27 6.48
CA GLY A 2 -35.45 -79.79 6.57
C GLY A 2 -35.11 -79.11 7.91
N ARG A 3 -34.90 -79.83 9.02
CA ARG A 3 -34.55 -79.21 10.33
C ARG A 3 -33.04 -79.17 10.65
N ARG A 4 -32.20 -79.94 9.94
CA ARG A 4 -30.74 -79.92 10.15
C ARG A 4 -30.01 -78.87 9.30
N LEU A 5 -30.60 -78.37 8.22
CA LEU A 5 -30.01 -77.34 7.37
C LEU A 5 -30.19 -75.91 7.90
N SER A 6 -31.25 -75.62 8.67
CA SER A 6 -31.41 -74.30 9.31
C SER A 6 -30.51 -74.10 10.52
N GLN A 7 -30.11 -75.20 11.19
CA GLN A 7 -29.23 -75.13 12.36
C GLN A 7 -27.78 -74.85 11.95
N ILE A 8 -27.31 -75.44 10.84
CA ILE A 8 -26.00 -75.14 10.24
C ILE A 8 -25.95 -73.70 9.68
N GLY A 9 -27.05 -73.21 9.11
CA GLY A 9 -27.15 -71.82 8.65
C GLY A 9 -27.09 -70.79 9.78
N ASN A 10 -27.72 -71.10 10.93
CA ASN A 10 -27.66 -70.25 12.12
C ASN A 10 -26.30 -70.32 12.82
N ASP A 11 -25.66 -71.49 12.88
CA ASP A 11 -24.32 -71.63 13.47
C ASP A 11 -23.24 -70.95 12.60
N CYS A 12 -23.34 -71.05 11.25
CA CYS A 12 -22.45 -70.30 10.35
C CYS A 12 -22.67 -68.79 10.46
N MET A 13 -23.93 -68.34 10.58
CA MET A 13 -24.25 -66.93 10.75
C MET A 13 -23.65 -66.40 12.07
N VAL A 14 -23.79 -67.14 13.18
CA VAL A 14 -23.18 -66.81 14.47
C VAL A 14 -21.65 -66.78 14.39
N ILE A 15 -21.01 -67.70 13.66
CA ILE A 15 -19.55 -67.69 13.48
C ILE A 15 -19.10 -66.48 12.65
N THR A 16 -19.81 -66.11 11.59
CA THR A 16 -19.52 -64.87 10.84
C THR A 16 -19.75 -63.60 11.65
N TYR A 17 -20.80 -63.56 12.48
CA TYR A 17 -21.04 -62.43 13.40
C TYR A 17 -19.97 -62.36 14.48
N MET A 18 -19.54 -63.49 15.05
CA MET A 18 -18.47 -63.54 16.04
C MET A 18 -17.12 -63.14 15.41
N MET A 19 -16.82 -63.57 14.19
CA MET A 19 -15.61 -63.16 13.46
C MET A 19 -15.62 -61.66 13.10
N ASP A 20 -16.76 -61.07 12.73
CA ASP A 20 -16.90 -59.62 12.51
C ASP A 20 -16.76 -58.85 13.84
N ILE A 21 -17.32 -59.36 14.94
CA ILE A 21 -17.14 -58.78 16.29
C ILE A 21 -15.68 -58.85 16.74
N PHE A 22 -14.99 -59.96 16.52
CA PHE A 22 -13.56 -60.11 16.85
C PHE A 22 -12.69 -59.23 15.95
N SER A 23 -13.01 -59.10 14.66
CA SER A 23 -12.32 -58.20 13.73
C SER A 23 -12.52 -56.73 14.11
N ARG A 24 -13.75 -56.35 14.48
CA ARG A 24 -14.07 -55.01 15.01
C ARG A 24 -13.44 -54.75 16.37
N MET A 25 -13.35 -55.75 17.25
CA MET A 25 -12.61 -55.63 18.51
C MET A 25 -11.11 -55.47 18.28
N LEU A 26 -10.51 -56.23 17.36
CA LEU A 26 -9.11 -56.10 16.99
C LEU A 26 -8.83 -54.75 16.34
N LEU A 27 -9.71 -54.26 15.47
CA LEU A 27 -9.65 -52.90 14.92
C LEU A 27 -9.82 -51.85 16.02
N LEU A 28 -10.76 -52.01 16.94
CA LEU A 28 -10.92 -51.11 18.09
C LEU A 28 -9.71 -51.14 19.01
N ILE A 29 -9.09 -52.30 19.25
CA ILE A 29 -7.85 -52.42 20.03
C ILE A 29 -6.68 -51.79 19.27
N TYR A 30 -6.62 -51.94 17.95
CA TYR A 30 -5.62 -51.30 17.11
C TYR A 30 -5.83 -49.78 17.03
N PHE A 31 -7.08 -49.31 17.02
CA PHE A 31 -7.46 -47.90 17.07
C PHE A 31 -7.29 -47.31 18.47
N THR A 32 -7.50 -48.06 19.55
CA THR A 32 -7.20 -47.63 20.93
C THR A 32 -5.72 -47.66 21.20
N GLN A 33 -4.97 -48.62 20.66
CA GLN A 33 -3.50 -48.59 20.69
C GLN A 33 -2.95 -47.48 19.81
N LEU A 34 -3.49 -47.22 18.61
CA LEU A 34 -3.12 -46.05 17.81
C LEU A 34 -3.53 -44.74 18.48
N SER A 35 -4.67 -44.65 19.17
CA SER A 35 -5.05 -43.44 19.90
C SER A 35 -4.35 -43.31 21.25
N CYS A 36 -3.83 -44.39 21.84
CA CYS A 36 -2.88 -44.33 22.95
C CYS A 36 -1.46 -43.99 22.48
N ILE A 37 -1.05 -44.38 21.27
CA ILE A 37 0.24 -44.02 20.67
C ILE A 37 0.20 -42.59 20.10
N VAL A 38 -0.92 -42.15 19.52
CA VAL A 38 -1.17 -40.77 19.07
C VAL A 38 -1.55 -39.86 20.25
N GLY A 39 -2.13 -40.41 21.32
CA GLY A 39 -2.36 -39.72 22.60
C GLY A 39 -1.14 -39.71 23.54
N ALA A 40 -0.05 -40.36 23.15
CA ALA A 40 1.28 -40.26 23.74
C ALA A 40 2.27 -39.61 22.75
N VAL A 41 1.76 -38.73 21.88
CA VAL A 41 2.56 -37.57 21.49
C VAL A 41 2.67 -36.77 22.78
N GLU A 42 3.82 -36.92 23.44
CA GLU A 42 4.27 -36.01 24.48
C GLU A 42 3.90 -34.59 24.05
N ASP A 43 3.28 -33.84 24.96
CA ASP A 43 2.93 -32.43 24.85
C ASP A 43 4.23 -31.58 24.82
N PHE A 44 5.15 -31.92 23.92
CA PHE A 44 6.43 -31.25 23.63
C PHE A 44 6.23 -29.92 22.90
N GLY A 45 5.00 -29.41 22.83
CA GLY A 45 4.67 -28.25 22.04
C GLY A 45 4.41 -26.97 22.82
N LYS A 46 4.20 -27.05 24.14
CA LYS A 46 3.83 -25.89 24.95
C LYS A 46 4.63 -25.85 26.25
N PRO A 47 5.34 -24.75 26.53
CA PRO A 47 6.09 -24.65 27.77
C PRO A 47 5.15 -24.58 28.98
N PRO A 48 5.59 -25.07 30.15
CA PRO A 48 4.81 -25.05 31.38
C PRO A 48 4.53 -23.62 31.90
N TYR A 49 5.30 -22.62 31.44
CA TYR A 49 5.18 -21.24 31.88
C TYR A 49 5.10 -20.26 30.70
N LEU A 50 4.33 -19.18 30.88
CA LEU A 50 4.30 -18.07 29.93
C LEU A 50 5.27 -16.99 30.41
N ALA A 51 6.15 -16.55 29.54
CA ALA A 51 6.92 -15.35 29.78
C ALA A 51 6.13 -14.12 29.32
N ALA A 52 6.13 -13.06 30.12
CA ALA A 52 5.44 -11.82 29.82
C ALA A 52 6.46 -10.70 29.59
N GLY A 53 6.25 -9.93 28.52
CA GLY A 53 7.02 -8.74 28.20
C GLY A 53 6.30 -7.92 27.14
N PHE A 54 6.27 -6.60 27.29
CA PHE A 54 5.70 -5.68 26.31
C PHE A 54 6.68 -4.53 26.11
N ALA A 55 6.97 -4.17 24.86
CA ALA A 55 7.80 -3.03 24.51
C ALA A 55 7.07 -2.19 23.46
N ASN A 56 6.48 -1.09 23.90
CA ASN A 56 5.87 -0.15 22.96
C ASN A 56 6.92 0.85 22.50
N ILE A 57 7.13 0.94 21.19
CA ILE A 57 7.98 1.98 20.63
C ILE A 57 7.08 3.12 20.17
N GLU A 58 7.18 4.24 20.87
CA GLU A 58 6.70 5.50 20.35
C GLU A 58 7.77 6.08 19.42
N ILE A 59 7.73 5.68 18.14
CA ILE A 59 8.49 6.37 17.10
C ILE A 59 7.75 7.66 16.82
N GLU A 60 8.18 8.76 17.45
CA GLU A 60 7.77 10.10 17.03
C GLU A 60 8.73 10.58 15.95
N PRO A 61 8.40 10.47 14.66
CA PRO A 61 9.20 11.13 13.64
C PRO A 61 9.23 12.64 13.91
N PRO A 62 10.31 13.35 13.52
CA PRO A 62 10.12 14.69 13.00
C PRO A 62 9.28 14.49 11.73
N CYS A 63 7.97 14.54 11.91
CA CYS A 63 7.06 15.16 10.99
C CYS A 63 7.46 15.06 9.49
N ALA A 64 6.85 14.15 8.74
CA ALA A 64 6.73 14.24 7.26
C ALA A 64 7.99 14.10 6.38
N LYS A 65 9.11 13.55 6.84
CA LYS A 65 10.20 13.14 5.93
C LYS A 65 10.68 11.73 6.23
N PHE A 66 10.28 10.80 5.37
CA PHE A 66 10.95 9.53 5.18
C PHE A 66 11.40 9.44 3.72
N ILE A 67 12.70 9.29 3.52
CA ILE A 67 13.28 8.84 2.26
C ILE A 67 13.87 7.48 2.61
N SER A 68 13.82 6.49 1.70
CA SER A 68 14.45 5.17 1.89
C SER A 68 15.94 5.23 2.31
N SER A 69 16.59 6.39 2.18
CA SER A 69 17.97 6.67 2.59
C SER A 69 18.16 7.17 4.03
N ASP A 70 17.10 7.52 4.79
CA ASP A 70 17.17 7.96 6.20
C ASP A 70 16.11 7.23 7.06
N PRO A 71 16.45 6.07 7.65
CA PRO A 71 15.46 5.20 8.28
C PRO A 71 14.92 5.79 9.58
N LEU A 72 13.62 5.63 9.85
CA LEU A 72 13.01 6.04 11.11
C LEU A 72 13.65 5.31 12.29
N TYR A 73 14.05 6.08 13.31
CA TYR A 73 14.57 5.55 14.57
C TYR A 73 13.59 5.84 15.71
N ALA A 74 13.51 4.90 16.64
CA ALA A 74 12.86 5.13 17.93
C ALA A 74 13.43 6.39 18.60
N THR A 75 12.58 7.19 19.23
CA THR A 75 13.03 8.40 19.96
C THR A 75 13.76 8.06 21.26
N LYS A 76 13.54 6.85 21.77
CA LYS A 76 14.13 6.30 22.98
C LYS A 76 14.71 4.91 22.68
N PRO A 77 15.77 4.49 23.40
CA PRO A 77 16.28 3.14 23.26
C PRO A 77 15.22 2.11 23.70
N VAL A 78 15.19 1.00 22.99
CA VAL A 78 14.20 -0.06 23.16
C VAL A 78 14.91 -1.30 23.64
N THR A 79 14.39 -1.88 24.72
CA THR A 79 14.87 -3.13 25.28
C THR A 79 13.69 -4.04 25.52
N LEU A 80 13.71 -5.22 24.91
CA LEU A 80 12.78 -6.29 25.24
C LEU A 80 13.27 -7.00 26.49
N TRP A 81 12.33 -7.42 27.34
CA TRP A 81 12.65 -8.21 28.52
C TRP A 81 11.64 -9.35 28.68
N CYS A 82 12.14 -10.50 29.11
CA CYS A 82 11.38 -11.74 29.22
C CYS A 82 11.77 -12.45 30.52
N ALA A 83 10.77 -12.81 31.31
CA ALA A 83 10.93 -13.52 32.57
C ALA A 83 9.78 -14.53 32.73
N PRO A 84 10.03 -15.72 33.30
CA PRO A 84 8.99 -16.72 33.52
C PRO A 84 7.97 -16.21 34.55
N LYS A 85 6.68 -16.39 34.26
CA LYS A 85 5.59 -16.08 35.18
C LYS A 85 4.80 -17.34 35.49
N GLU A 86 4.62 -17.63 36.78
CA GLU A 86 3.86 -18.80 37.24
C GLU A 86 2.35 -18.64 37.03
N PHE A 87 1.68 -19.70 36.56
CA PHE A 87 0.25 -19.69 36.21
C PHE A 87 -0.68 -19.89 37.44
N LYS A 88 -0.13 -20.25 38.62
CA LYS A 88 -0.90 -20.78 39.77
C LYS A 88 -0.61 -20.16 41.14
N GLY A 89 0.03 -19.00 41.22
CA GLY A 89 -0.01 -18.16 42.43
C GLY A 89 0.91 -18.55 43.59
N ASP A 90 1.62 -19.68 43.52
CA ASP A 90 2.88 -19.81 44.25
C ASP A 90 3.98 -19.06 43.47
N THR A 91 5.03 -18.65 44.17
CA THR A 91 6.14 -17.85 43.63
C THR A 91 7.41 -18.68 43.73
N GLU A 92 7.43 -19.82 43.06
CA GLU A 92 8.66 -20.59 42.94
C GLU A 92 9.52 -19.99 41.83
N TYR A 93 10.71 -19.57 42.21
CA TYR A 93 11.65 -18.93 41.30
C TYR A 93 12.20 -19.99 40.31
N LEU A 94 11.97 -19.78 39.02
CA LEU A 94 12.43 -20.67 37.96
C LEU A 94 13.67 -20.08 37.28
N PRO A 95 14.89 -20.52 37.66
CA PRO A 95 16.10 -20.06 37.01
C PRO A 95 16.19 -20.59 35.58
N PHE A 96 16.82 -19.82 34.70
CA PHE A 96 17.21 -20.24 33.36
C PHE A 96 18.63 -19.77 33.05
N ASP A 97 19.33 -20.49 32.18
CA ASP A 97 20.72 -20.24 31.78
C ASP A 97 20.84 -19.91 30.29
N ARG A 98 19.81 -20.20 29.50
CA ARG A 98 19.78 -19.97 28.05
C ARG A 98 18.47 -19.30 27.62
N VAL A 99 18.60 -18.33 26.71
CA VAL A 99 17.47 -17.68 26.02
C VAL A 99 17.70 -17.72 24.52
N ARG A 100 16.62 -18.01 23.77
CA ARG A 100 16.55 -17.84 22.32
C ARG A 100 15.53 -16.75 22.00
N TRP A 101 15.93 -15.78 21.19
CA TRP A 101 15.05 -14.74 20.68
C TRP A 101 14.80 -14.98 19.19
N SER A 102 13.53 -14.97 18.79
CA SER A 102 13.14 -15.09 17.39
C SER A 102 12.22 -13.96 16.99
N LYS A 103 12.40 -13.41 15.79
CA LYS A 103 11.51 -12.41 15.20
C LYS A 103 10.65 -13.06 14.12
N TYR A 104 9.36 -12.77 14.16
CA TYR A 104 8.43 -13.16 13.12
C TYR A 104 8.32 -12.06 12.08
N PRO A 105 8.27 -12.41 10.78
CA PRO A 105 7.86 -11.48 9.75
C PRO A 105 6.51 -10.86 10.06
N SER A 106 6.33 -9.62 9.61
CA SER A 106 5.06 -8.92 9.75
C SER A 106 4.06 -9.30 8.65
N ASP A 107 4.50 -10.02 7.60
CA ASP A 107 3.63 -10.43 6.50
C ASP A 107 2.78 -11.64 6.91
N ASN A 108 1.55 -11.70 6.41
CA ASN A 108 0.54 -12.69 6.77
C ASN A 108 0.86 -14.11 6.20
N SER A 109 2.13 -14.40 5.92
CA SER A 109 2.59 -15.71 5.47
C SER A 109 2.56 -16.69 6.64
N SER A 110 1.65 -17.65 6.56
CA SER A 110 1.52 -18.76 7.50
C SER A 110 2.72 -19.73 7.48
N VAL A 111 3.77 -19.43 6.71
CA VAL A 111 4.93 -20.30 6.46
C VAL A 111 6.23 -19.51 6.46
N VAL A 112 6.54 -18.78 7.54
CA VAL A 112 7.91 -18.29 7.75
C VAL A 112 8.44 -18.74 9.10
N GLU A 113 9.54 -19.49 9.04
CA GLU A 113 10.32 -19.85 10.22
C GLU A 113 10.79 -18.57 10.91
N ALA A 114 10.68 -18.54 12.24
CA ALA A 114 11.10 -17.38 13.00
C ALA A 114 12.61 -17.18 12.81
N VAL A 115 13.02 -15.97 12.44
CA VAL A 115 14.44 -15.65 12.22
C VAL A 115 15.10 -15.46 13.59
N GLU A 116 16.19 -16.16 13.85
CA GLU A 116 16.95 -15.98 15.09
C GLU A 116 17.59 -14.58 15.11
N VAL A 117 17.21 -13.78 16.10
CA VAL A 117 17.70 -12.39 16.24
C VAL A 117 19.17 -12.36 16.69
N THR A 118 19.66 -13.49 17.21
CA THR A 118 21.06 -13.72 17.62
C THR A 118 22.06 -13.55 16.49
N ASP A 119 21.68 -13.84 15.24
CA ASP A 119 22.56 -13.69 14.08
C ASP A 119 22.71 -12.23 13.64
N GLU A 120 21.69 -11.40 13.90
CA GLU A 120 21.68 -9.97 13.55
C GLU A 120 22.23 -9.07 14.69
N TYR A 121 22.05 -9.46 15.96
CA TYR A 121 22.45 -8.68 17.14
C TYR A 121 23.06 -9.51 18.30
N PRO A 122 24.17 -10.25 18.11
CA PRO A 122 24.69 -11.19 19.10
C PRO A 122 25.15 -10.54 20.41
N SER A 123 25.64 -9.30 20.39
CA SER A 123 26.17 -8.59 21.57
C SER A 123 25.10 -7.94 22.45
N LYS A 124 23.81 -8.06 22.10
CA LYS A 124 22.73 -7.29 22.69
C LYS A 124 21.77 -8.11 23.55
N ILE A 125 22.10 -9.39 23.77
CA ILE A 125 21.32 -10.31 24.61
C ILE A 125 22.02 -10.48 25.94
N SER A 126 21.27 -10.39 27.04
CA SER A 126 21.83 -10.64 28.38
C SER A 126 20.86 -11.41 29.26
N ILE A 127 21.40 -12.22 30.18
CA ILE A 127 20.64 -12.88 31.24
C ILE A 127 21.09 -12.28 32.56
N LEU A 128 20.18 -11.61 33.24
CA LEU A 128 20.43 -10.93 34.52
C LEU A 128 19.97 -11.83 35.66
N ASN A 129 20.90 -12.27 36.50
CA ASN A 129 20.67 -13.08 37.70
C ASN A 129 19.86 -14.36 37.46
N SER A 130 19.92 -14.95 36.26
CA SER A 130 19.09 -16.09 35.83
C SER A 130 17.57 -15.85 35.93
N ARG A 131 17.13 -14.58 35.96
CA ARG A 131 15.73 -14.16 36.15
C ARG A 131 15.11 -13.47 34.96
N ASN A 132 15.91 -12.61 34.32
CA ASN A 132 15.43 -11.71 33.29
C ASN A 132 16.35 -11.84 32.08
N ALA A 133 15.78 -12.25 30.95
CA ALA A 133 16.44 -12.19 29.67
C ALA A 133 16.13 -10.84 29.06
N THR A 134 17.14 -10.15 28.52
CA THR A 134 16.94 -8.90 27.79
C THR A 134 17.47 -9.01 26.37
N LEU A 135 16.85 -8.26 25.46
CA LEU A 135 17.34 -8.01 24.11
C LEU A 135 17.31 -6.49 23.88
N GLU A 136 18.49 -5.88 23.78
CA GLU A 136 18.65 -4.45 23.51
C GLU A 136 18.55 -4.19 22.01
N LEU A 137 17.51 -3.47 21.58
CA LEU A 137 17.39 -3.02 20.19
C LEU A 137 18.06 -1.64 20.02
N GLY A 138 18.27 -0.91 21.12
CA GLY A 138 18.82 0.45 21.11
C GLY A 138 17.84 1.41 20.46
N TYR A 139 18.33 2.41 19.73
CA TYR A 139 17.51 3.26 18.87
C TYR A 139 17.04 2.42 17.67
N ALA A 140 15.95 1.69 17.86
CA ALA A 140 15.50 0.68 16.93
C ALA A 140 14.96 1.32 15.63
N ARG A 141 15.23 0.71 14.48
CA ARG A 141 14.69 1.15 13.19
C ARG A 141 13.24 0.70 13.00
N ALA A 142 12.54 1.26 12.02
CA ALA A 142 11.23 0.74 11.58
C ALA A 142 11.26 -0.77 11.24
N SER A 143 12.39 -1.31 10.77
CA SER A 143 12.54 -2.74 10.53
C SER A 143 12.49 -3.60 11.81
N ALA A 144 12.65 -3.01 12.99
CA ALA A 144 12.59 -3.72 14.27
C ALA A 144 11.14 -3.94 14.76
N ILE A 145 10.14 -3.34 14.12
CA ILE A 145 8.74 -3.55 14.49
C ILE A 145 8.32 -5.00 14.25
N GLY A 146 7.31 -5.44 15.00
CA GLY A 146 6.69 -6.75 14.80
C GLY A 146 6.63 -7.61 16.06
N LYS A 147 6.37 -8.89 15.82
CA LYS A 147 6.25 -9.90 16.87
C LYS A 147 7.58 -10.60 17.12
N TYR A 148 7.92 -10.72 18.38
CA TYR A 148 9.07 -11.45 18.89
C TYR A 148 8.61 -12.60 19.77
N ARG A 149 9.41 -13.66 19.83
CA ARG A 149 9.27 -14.75 20.80
C ARG A 149 10.57 -14.88 21.58
N CYS A 150 10.44 -15.01 22.89
CA CYS A 150 11.52 -15.46 23.76
C CYS A 150 11.24 -16.90 24.19
N ASP A 151 12.25 -17.74 24.10
CA ASP A 151 12.23 -19.14 24.53
C ASP A 151 13.31 -19.33 25.59
N LEU A 152 12.90 -19.69 26.81
CA LEU A 152 13.77 -19.83 27.98
C LEU A 152 14.04 -21.30 28.29
N TRP A 153 15.28 -21.62 28.59
CA TRP A 153 15.76 -22.97 28.88
C TRP A 153 16.66 -22.97 30.10
N ASN A 154 16.64 -24.09 30.84
CA ASN A 154 17.61 -24.39 31.87
C ASN A 154 18.26 -25.72 31.51
N GLU A 155 19.55 -25.70 31.21
CA GLU A 155 20.27 -26.85 30.65
C GLU A 155 19.60 -27.32 29.33
N ASP A 156 18.92 -28.47 29.36
CA ASP A 156 18.18 -29.04 28.22
C ASP A 156 16.65 -29.00 28.43
N GLU A 157 16.19 -28.46 29.56
CA GLU A 157 14.77 -28.33 29.87
C GLU A 157 14.21 -27.02 29.31
N TYR A 158 13.11 -27.13 28.56
CA TYR A 158 12.38 -25.97 28.04
C TYR A 158 11.39 -25.44 29.08
N ILE A 159 11.63 -24.23 29.58
CA ILE A 159 10.89 -23.67 30.73
C ILE A 159 9.70 -22.84 30.28
N ALA A 160 9.93 -21.84 29.43
CA ALA A 160 8.95 -20.81 29.18
C ALA A 160 9.04 -20.25 27.77
N THR A 161 7.90 -19.79 27.25
CA THR A 161 7.84 -18.98 26.04
C THR A 161 7.00 -17.75 26.26
N GLY A 162 7.39 -16.65 25.64
CA GLY A 162 6.66 -15.39 25.68
C GLY A 162 6.62 -14.75 24.31
N ASN A 163 5.44 -14.24 23.95
CA ASN A 163 5.31 -13.36 22.78
C ASN A 163 5.45 -11.92 23.24
N LEU A 164 6.30 -11.17 22.56
CA LEU A 164 6.49 -9.75 22.77
C LEU A 164 6.19 -9.03 21.47
N PHE A 165 5.74 -7.79 21.60
CA PHE A 165 5.36 -6.98 20.45
C PHE A 165 6.11 -5.67 20.52
N VAL A 166 6.74 -5.34 19.41
CA VAL A 166 7.35 -4.04 19.15
C VAL A 166 6.37 -3.26 18.30
N ASN A 167 5.49 -2.53 18.98
CA ASN A 167 4.44 -1.77 18.33
C ASN A 167 4.95 -0.42 17.83
N MET A 168 4.37 0.04 16.74
CA MET A 168 4.63 1.32 16.10
C MET A 168 3.32 1.84 15.51
N ARG A 169 2.99 3.09 15.82
CA ARG A 169 1.86 3.80 15.19
C ARG A 169 2.01 3.84 13.66
N PRO A 170 0.93 4.11 12.91
CA PRO A 170 1.03 4.24 11.46
C PRO A 170 1.94 5.43 11.11
N VAL A 171 2.84 5.25 10.16
CA VAL A 171 3.70 6.30 9.61
C VAL A 171 3.75 6.16 8.10
N ILE A 172 3.69 7.28 7.41
CA ILE A 172 3.66 7.31 5.94
C ILE A 172 5.09 7.12 5.41
N GLU A 173 5.25 6.12 4.56
CA GLU A 173 6.47 5.85 3.80
C GLU A 173 6.39 6.60 2.46
N GLN A 174 7.35 7.46 2.18
CA GLN A 174 7.35 8.26 0.96
C GLN A 174 8.54 7.92 0.06
N GLU A 175 8.32 7.98 -1.25
CA GLU A 175 9.37 7.84 -2.24
C GLU A 175 10.32 9.05 -2.21
N ALA A 176 11.60 8.81 -2.50
CA ALA A 176 12.62 9.85 -2.56
C ALA A 176 12.20 11.00 -3.50
N GLY A 177 12.12 12.22 -2.98
CA GLY A 177 11.85 13.43 -3.76
C GLY A 177 10.40 13.93 -3.76
N LYS A 178 9.44 13.15 -3.28
CA LYS A 178 8.10 13.69 -2.95
C LYS A 178 8.17 14.30 -1.54
N MET A 179 7.48 15.42 -1.32
CA MET A 179 7.41 16.06 -0.01
C MET A 179 5.98 15.96 0.54
N LEU A 180 5.85 15.64 1.83
CA LEU A 180 4.61 15.83 2.58
C LEU A 180 4.72 17.09 3.41
N ARG A 181 3.63 17.85 3.48
CA ARG A 181 3.51 18.99 4.39
C ARG A 181 2.78 18.60 5.65
N LEU A 182 3.20 19.20 6.74
CA LEU A 182 2.63 18.98 8.05
C LEU A 182 1.51 19.96 8.31
N ASN A 183 0.46 19.46 8.93
CA ASN A 183 -0.46 20.33 9.61
C ASN A 183 0.17 20.78 10.93
N ASN A 184 0.25 22.09 11.16
CA ASN A 184 0.82 22.65 12.38
C ASN A 184 -0.03 22.31 13.62
N ASP A 185 -1.33 22.10 13.45
CA ASP A 185 -2.25 21.78 14.53
C ASP A 185 -2.32 20.26 14.82
N ASP A 186 -1.95 19.43 13.83
CA ASP A 186 -1.90 17.98 13.96
C ASP A 186 -0.66 17.40 13.24
N LYS A 187 0.35 17.04 14.04
CA LYS A 187 1.64 16.47 13.61
C LYS A 187 1.49 15.17 12.78
N PHE A 188 0.33 14.54 12.81
CA PHE A 188 0.03 13.26 12.14
C PHE A 188 -1.00 13.42 11.02
N SER A 189 -1.35 14.67 10.69
CA SER A 189 -2.11 15.04 9.51
C SER A 189 -1.16 15.64 8.48
N LEU A 190 -1.04 14.95 7.36
CA LEU A 190 -0.14 15.27 6.26
C LEU A 190 -0.94 15.66 5.02
N THR A 191 -0.34 16.50 4.19
CA THR A 191 -0.85 16.83 2.86
C THR A 191 0.22 16.47 1.84
N ALA A 192 -0.18 15.73 0.78
CA ALA A 192 0.65 15.57 -0.41
C ALA A 192 0.95 16.96 -1.01
N ASP A 193 2.04 17.08 -1.78
CA ASP A 193 2.61 18.34 -2.27
C ASP A 193 1.58 19.36 -2.83
N GLU A 194 1.96 20.64 -2.90
CA GLU A 194 1.08 21.76 -3.26
C GLU A 194 0.42 21.64 -4.63
N ASP A 195 1.00 20.87 -5.54
CA ASP A 195 0.44 20.66 -6.86
C ASP A 195 -0.63 19.55 -6.81
N PRO A 196 -1.92 19.92 -7.00
CA PRO A 196 -2.98 18.94 -7.02
C PRO A 196 -2.80 18.01 -8.22
N GLU A 197 -3.12 16.74 -8.02
CA GLU A 197 -3.16 15.77 -9.10
C GLU A 197 -4.17 16.27 -10.13
N ALA A 198 -3.71 16.51 -11.36
CA ALA A 198 -4.55 17.00 -12.44
C ALA A 198 -4.98 15.82 -13.31
N ALA A 199 -6.28 15.62 -13.42
CA ALA A 199 -6.86 14.53 -14.20
C ALA A 199 -7.82 15.05 -15.26
N MET A 200 -7.88 14.37 -16.40
CA MET A 200 -8.88 14.66 -17.43
C MET A 200 -10.18 13.91 -17.12
N GLU A 201 -11.31 14.42 -17.59
CA GLU A 201 -12.55 13.63 -17.60
C GLU A 201 -12.34 12.29 -18.33
N ASP A 202 -13.03 11.24 -17.86
CA ASP A 202 -12.93 9.85 -18.32
C ASP A 202 -11.56 9.16 -18.09
N SER A 203 -10.59 9.85 -17.48
CA SER A 203 -9.30 9.24 -17.11
C SER A 203 -9.40 8.35 -15.87
N THR A 204 -8.27 7.75 -15.47
CA THR A 204 -8.13 6.96 -14.23
C THR A 204 -7.05 7.56 -13.36
N VAL A 205 -7.32 7.69 -12.06
CA VAL A 205 -6.41 8.28 -11.07
C VAL A 205 -6.20 7.31 -9.93
N ASN A 206 -4.95 7.18 -9.48
CA ASN A 206 -4.58 6.33 -8.36
C ASN A 206 -3.97 7.17 -7.25
N PHE A 207 -4.55 7.07 -6.04
CA PHE A 207 -3.94 7.58 -4.82
C PHE A 207 -3.43 6.41 -4.00
N THR A 208 -2.12 6.37 -3.75
CA THR A 208 -1.47 5.32 -2.97
C THR A 208 -1.04 5.87 -1.62
N CYS A 209 -1.37 5.15 -0.55
CA CYS A 209 -1.04 5.50 0.81
C CYS A 209 -0.09 4.46 1.40
N ASN A 210 1.20 4.60 1.13
CA ASN A 210 2.21 3.70 1.68
C ASN A 210 2.36 3.98 3.17
N VAL A 211 1.94 3.03 4.00
CA VAL A 211 1.95 3.17 5.46
C VAL A 211 2.66 1.98 6.06
N ILE A 212 3.55 2.27 7.00
CA ILE A 212 4.22 1.29 7.84
C ILE A 212 3.72 1.43 9.28
N GLY A 213 3.64 0.32 10.01
CA GLY A 213 3.20 0.31 11.40
C GLY A 213 3.02 -1.12 11.90
N TYR A 214 2.96 -1.28 13.22
CA TYR A 214 2.66 -2.56 13.84
C TYR A 214 1.81 -2.39 15.11
N PRO A 215 0.65 -3.07 15.26
CA PRO A 215 0.02 -3.98 14.29
C PRO A 215 -0.26 -3.33 12.92
N GLU A 216 -0.43 -4.15 11.89
CA GLU A 216 -0.62 -3.68 10.51
C GLU A 216 -1.78 -2.66 10.44
N PRO A 217 -1.54 -1.42 9.96
CA PRO A 217 -2.57 -0.40 9.94
C PRO A 217 -3.70 -0.72 8.95
N ILE A 218 -4.93 -0.47 9.38
CA ILE A 218 -6.11 -0.54 8.53
C ILE A 218 -6.26 0.81 7.81
N ILE A 219 -6.37 0.78 6.49
CA ILE A 219 -6.52 1.98 5.65
C ILE A 219 -7.98 2.21 5.30
N ARG A 220 -8.43 3.46 5.45
CA ARG A 220 -9.74 3.94 5.01
C ARG A 220 -9.58 5.20 4.17
N TRP A 221 -10.46 5.36 3.19
CA TRP A 221 -10.45 6.52 2.30
C TRP A 221 -11.69 7.38 2.50
N GLU A 222 -11.50 8.70 2.46
CA GLU A 222 -12.59 9.68 2.53
C GLU A 222 -12.52 10.68 1.38
N LYS A 223 -13.67 11.08 0.83
CA LYS A 223 -13.82 12.19 -0.12
C LYS A 223 -14.54 13.32 0.61
N ASN A 224 -13.89 14.48 0.76
CA ASN A 224 -14.44 15.63 1.49
C ASN A 224 -14.99 15.26 2.90
N ASN A 225 -14.21 14.49 3.67
CA ASN A 225 -14.54 13.99 5.02
C ASN A 225 -15.72 13.00 5.08
N LYS A 226 -16.06 12.34 3.97
CA LYS A 226 -17.05 11.26 3.94
C LYS A 226 -16.37 9.97 3.50
N SER A 227 -16.59 8.89 4.24
CA SER A 227 -16.09 7.56 3.89
C SER A 227 -16.47 7.20 2.46
N ILE A 228 -15.50 6.70 1.71
CA ILE A 228 -15.69 6.14 0.38
C ILE A 228 -16.01 4.66 0.55
N GLU A 229 -17.11 4.21 -0.04
CA GLU A 229 -17.42 2.79 -0.15
C GLU A 229 -16.72 2.21 -1.38
N ASN A 230 -16.13 1.03 -1.24
CA ASN A 230 -15.53 0.32 -2.36
C ASN A 230 -16.63 -0.30 -3.23
N ASP A 231 -16.96 0.33 -4.35
CA ASP A 231 -17.98 -0.15 -5.29
C ASP A 231 -17.40 -1.00 -6.43
N GLY A 232 -16.08 -1.01 -6.58
CA GLY A 232 -15.35 -1.73 -7.62
C GLY A 232 -15.61 -1.23 -9.05
N LYS A 233 -16.30 -0.10 -9.23
CA LYS A 233 -16.77 0.42 -10.53
C LYS A 233 -16.34 1.87 -10.79
N HIS A 234 -16.51 2.73 -9.80
CA HIS A 234 -16.10 4.14 -9.81
C HIS A 234 -14.96 4.35 -8.81
N PHE A 235 -15.15 3.89 -7.57
CA PHE A 235 -14.12 3.85 -6.54
C PHE A 235 -13.72 2.39 -6.27
N ASN A 236 -12.50 2.05 -6.64
CA ASN A 236 -11.93 0.74 -6.36
C ASN A 236 -10.78 0.87 -5.34
N ILE A 237 -10.94 0.26 -4.16
CA ILE A 237 -9.93 0.25 -3.10
C ILE A 237 -9.26 -1.12 -3.09
N THR A 238 -7.95 -1.15 -3.32
CA THR A 238 -7.12 -2.37 -3.25
C THR A 238 -5.96 -2.10 -2.32
N GLU A 239 -5.90 -2.85 -1.21
CA GLU A 239 -4.89 -2.69 -0.15
C GLU A 239 -4.76 -1.24 0.33
N ASN A 240 -3.71 -0.55 -0.14
CA ASN A 240 -3.36 0.81 0.24
C ASN A 240 -3.66 1.86 -0.86
N THR A 241 -4.31 1.47 -1.95
CA THR A 241 -4.52 2.30 -3.14
C THR A 241 -6.01 2.50 -3.44
N LEU A 242 -6.41 3.77 -3.59
CA LEU A 242 -7.71 4.18 -4.12
C LEU A 242 -7.56 4.47 -5.62
N THR A 243 -8.31 3.74 -6.44
CA THR A 243 -8.42 3.96 -7.88
C THR A 243 -9.77 4.61 -8.19
N ILE A 244 -9.75 5.75 -8.87
CA ILE A 244 -10.93 6.44 -9.38
C ILE A 244 -11.01 6.18 -10.88
N LEU A 245 -12.02 5.44 -11.31
CA LEU A 245 -12.25 5.07 -12.71
C LEU A 245 -13.22 6.04 -13.35
N ARG A 246 -13.00 6.41 -14.62
CA ARG A 246 -13.90 7.32 -15.38
C ARG A 246 -14.15 8.62 -14.61
N VAL A 247 -13.07 9.32 -14.29
CA VAL A 247 -13.07 10.57 -13.52
C VAL A 247 -14.13 11.53 -14.08
N ALA A 248 -14.98 12.04 -13.19
CA ALA A 248 -15.99 13.05 -13.51
C ALA A 248 -15.64 14.40 -12.87
N SER A 249 -16.24 15.49 -13.36
CA SER A 249 -16.07 16.84 -12.78
C SER A 249 -16.35 16.90 -11.27
N ASP A 250 -17.30 16.09 -10.79
CA ASP A 250 -17.70 16.00 -9.38
C ASP A 250 -16.68 15.24 -8.51
N ASP A 251 -15.65 14.64 -9.12
CA ASP A 251 -14.54 14.01 -8.41
C ASP A 251 -13.46 15.01 -7.98
N ALA A 252 -13.49 16.25 -8.49
CA ALA A 252 -12.64 17.32 -8.00
C ALA A 252 -12.90 17.56 -6.49
N ALA A 253 -11.98 17.08 -5.65
CA ALA A 253 -12.17 17.00 -4.21
C ALA A 253 -10.84 16.82 -3.49
N THR A 254 -10.89 16.89 -2.16
CA THR A 254 -9.80 16.41 -1.31
C THR A 254 -10.11 14.98 -0.87
N PHE A 255 -9.21 14.07 -1.22
CA PHE A 255 -9.23 12.67 -0.80
C PHE A 255 -8.31 12.50 0.40
N LYS A 256 -8.75 11.79 1.42
CA LYS A 256 -7.95 11.50 2.62
C LYS A 256 -7.76 10.01 2.76
N CYS A 257 -6.51 9.58 2.88
CA CYS A 257 -6.16 8.29 3.44
C CYS A 257 -6.06 8.43 4.95
N ILE A 258 -6.73 7.56 5.70
CA ILE A 258 -6.64 7.45 7.15
C ILE A 258 -6.13 6.05 7.45
N ALA A 259 -4.94 5.95 8.02
CA ALA A 259 -4.37 4.69 8.48
C ALA A 259 -4.45 4.61 10.00
N THR A 260 -4.95 3.49 10.50
CA THR A 260 -5.28 3.29 11.91
C THR A 260 -4.69 1.98 12.43
N ASN A 261 -4.01 2.00 13.58
CA ASN A 261 -3.76 0.78 14.35
C ASN A 261 -4.03 0.97 15.84
N THR A 262 -4.28 -0.12 16.56
CA THR A 262 -4.61 -0.11 17.99
C THR A 262 -3.71 -1.08 18.73
N PHE A 263 -3.08 -0.61 19.81
CA PHE A 263 -2.25 -1.44 20.66
C PHE A 263 -2.21 -0.92 22.10
N PHE A 264 -1.80 -1.79 23.02
CA PHE A 264 -1.71 -1.45 24.44
C PHE A 264 -0.59 -0.42 24.68
N SER A 265 -0.93 0.72 25.27
CA SER A 265 0.01 1.76 25.66
C SER A 265 0.29 1.71 27.16
N PRO A 266 1.54 1.51 27.62
CA PRO A 266 1.84 1.42 29.05
C PRO A 266 1.69 2.76 29.77
N SER A 267 1.86 3.86 29.04
CA SER A 267 1.65 5.21 29.58
C SER A 267 0.19 5.48 29.91
N HIS A 268 -0.74 4.88 29.14
CA HIS A 268 -2.18 5.04 29.31
C HIS A 268 -2.81 3.83 30.05
N GLN A 269 -2.07 2.72 30.16
CA GLN A 269 -2.52 1.44 30.73
C GLN A 269 -3.76 0.86 30.05
N GLU A 270 -3.93 1.13 28.76
CA GLU A 270 -5.07 0.67 27.97
C GLU A 270 -4.71 0.54 26.48
N ASN A 271 -5.63 -0.04 25.71
CA ASN A 271 -5.50 -0.05 24.26
C ASN A 271 -5.82 1.33 23.69
N VAL A 272 -4.84 1.91 23.00
CA VAL A 272 -4.96 3.23 22.37
C VAL A 272 -4.97 3.03 20.86
N THR A 273 -5.85 3.77 20.19
CA THR A 273 -5.93 3.81 18.72
C THR A 273 -5.14 5.01 18.21
N PHE A 274 -4.25 4.76 17.25
CA PHE A 274 -3.41 5.77 16.63
C PHE A 274 -3.77 5.91 15.15
N ASP A 275 -4.02 7.16 14.75
CA ASP A 275 -4.35 7.50 13.37
C ASP A 275 -3.22 8.32 12.73
N THR A 276 -3.07 8.19 11.42
CA THR A 276 -2.26 9.08 10.58
C THR A 276 -2.99 9.32 9.28
N THR A 277 -3.06 10.59 8.87
CA THR A 277 -3.87 11.01 7.72
C THR A 277 -2.97 11.61 6.65
N VAL A 278 -3.25 11.29 5.38
CA VAL A 278 -2.65 11.97 4.22
C VAL A 278 -3.76 12.49 3.32
N SER A 279 -3.72 13.79 3.02
CA SER A 279 -4.66 14.44 2.13
C SER A 279 -4.07 14.62 0.73
N PHE A 280 -4.83 14.26 -0.30
CA PHE A 280 -4.53 14.43 -1.72
C PHE A 280 -5.59 15.34 -2.33
N THR A 281 -5.19 16.30 -3.16
CA THR A 281 -6.13 17.17 -3.88
C THR A 281 -6.21 16.76 -5.33
N LEU A 282 -7.42 16.46 -5.82
CA LEU A 282 -7.69 16.17 -7.22
C LEU A 282 -8.29 17.40 -7.90
N LYS A 283 -7.68 17.85 -9.00
CA LYS A 283 -8.29 18.79 -9.94
C LYS A 283 -8.68 18.04 -11.21
N VAL A 284 -9.89 18.32 -11.70
CA VAL A 284 -10.38 17.73 -12.94
C VAL A 284 -10.41 18.81 -14.02
N ASP A 285 -9.63 18.63 -15.08
CA ASP A 285 -9.66 19.49 -16.25
C ASP A 285 -10.71 18.98 -17.25
N SER A 286 -11.74 19.79 -17.49
CA SER A 286 -12.69 19.51 -18.56
C SER A 286 -12.09 20.09 -19.85
N GLN A 287 -11.88 19.26 -20.88
CA GLN A 287 -11.53 19.75 -22.22
C GLN A 287 -12.62 20.64 -22.87
N ARG A 288 -13.71 20.94 -22.17
CA ARG A 288 -14.74 21.89 -22.58
C ARG A 288 -14.41 23.34 -22.23
N THR A 289 -13.15 23.75 -22.27
CA THR A 289 -12.91 25.20 -22.35
C THR A 289 -13.34 25.66 -23.73
N LEU A 290 -14.18 26.68 -23.80
CA LEU A 290 -14.49 27.34 -25.08
C LEU A 290 -13.23 27.97 -25.70
N LEU A 291 -12.08 28.00 -25.01
CA LEU A 291 -10.83 28.59 -25.45
C LEU A 291 -10.36 28.11 -26.83
N PRO A 292 -10.14 26.81 -27.09
CA PRO A 292 -9.77 26.32 -28.42
C PRO A 292 -10.79 26.74 -29.49
N PHE A 293 -12.10 26.67 -29.20
CA PHE A 293 -13.14 27.13 -30.12
C PHE A 293 -13.09 28.65 -30.36
N ILE A 294 -12.89 29.45 -29.31
CA ILE A 294 -12.73 30.91 -29.38
C ILE A 294 -11.47 31.26 -30.16
N CYS A 295 -10.35 30.58 -29.96
CA CYS A 295 -9.13 30.75 -30.72
C CYS A 295 -9.34 30.43 -32.20
N ILE A 296 -10.03 29.33 -32.53
CA ILE A 296 -10.38 28.98 -33.90
C ILE A 296 -11.27 30.07 -34.53
N VAL A 297 -12.28 30.55 -33.80
CA VAL A 297 -13.16 31.64 -34.27
C VAL A 297 -12.37 32.93 -34.50
N ILE A 298 -11.47 33.30 -33.59
CA ILE A 298 -10.60 34.49 -33.74
C ILE A 298 -9.69 34.35 -34.96
N ILE A 299 -9.08 33.18 -35.18
CA ILE A 299 -8.23 32.92 -36.35
C ILE A 299 -9.05 33.07 -37.64
N ILE A 300 -10.26 32.52 -37.69
CA ILE A 300 -11.16 32.65 -38.83
C ILE A 300 -11.52 34.12 -39.09
N ILE A 301 -11.84 34.89 -38.05
CA ILE A 301 -12.13 36.33 -38.17
C ILE A 301 -10.92 37.10 -38.73
N ILE A 302 -9.71 36.81 -38.22
CA ILE A 302 -8.48 37.43 -38.72
C ILE A 302 -8.26 37.11 -40.20
N LEU A 303 -8.45 35.85 -40.62
CA LEU A 303 -8.32 35.45 -42.02
C LEU A 303 -9.32 36.18 -42.92
N ILE A 304 -10.58 36.31 -42.50
CA ILE A 304 -11.61 37.07 -43.24
C ILE A 304 -11.20 38.55 -43.39
N ILE A 305 -10.69 39.17 -42.32
CA ILE A 305 -10.21 40.55 -42.36
C ILE A 305 -9.03 40.69 -43.33
N LEU A 306 -8.06 39.77 -43.29
CA LEU A 306 -6.90 39.79 -44.19
C LEU A 306 -7.32 39.64 -45.66
N ILE A 307 -8.27 38.75 -45.96
CA ILE A 307 -8.84 38.57 -47.30
C ILE A 307 -9.53 39.86 -47.75
N ALA A 308 -10.38 40.46 -46.91
CA ALA A 308 -11.09 41.70 -47.23
C ALA A 308 -10.13 42.90 -47.48
N LEU A 309 -9.04 42.99 -46.71
CA LEU A 309 -8.00 44.00 -46.90
C LEU A 309 -7.21 43.77 -48.20
N ALA A 310 -6.90 42.52 -48.53
CA ALA A 310 -6.25 42.16 -49.79
C ALA A 310 -7.14 42.51 -50.99
N GLU A 311 -8.45 42.26 -50.91
CA GLU A 311 -9.42 42.64 -51.94
C GLU A 311 -9.55 44.17 -52.08
N ARG A 312 -9.56 44.92 -50.98
CA ARG A 312 -9.54 46.40 -51.03
C ARG A 312 -8.27 46.93 -51.68
N ARG A 313 -7.10 46.36 -51.36
CA ARG A 313 -5.83 46.71 -52.03
C ARG A 313 -5.85 46.35 -53.52
N ARG A 314 -6.43 45.21 -53.89
CA ARG A 314 -6.60 44.82 -55.30
C ARG A 314 -7.50 45.80 -56.05
N LYS A 315 -8.61 46.24 -55.43
CA LYS A 315 -9.52 47.24 -56.00
C LYS A 315 -8.85 48.62 -56.11
N GLY A 316 -8.14 49.08 -55.07
CA GLY A 316 -7.38 50.34 -55.09
C GLY A 316 -6.18 50.34 -56.05
N GLY A 317 -5.48 49.21 -56.20
CA GLY A 317 -4.40 49.06 -57.19
C GLY A 317 -4.91 49.03 -58.63
N SER A 318 -6.13 48.54 -58.86
CA SER A 318 -6.77 48.59 -60.18
C SER A 318 -7.14 50.02 -60.61
N GLU A 319 -7.32 50.94 -59.66
CA GLU A 319 -7.66 52.34 -59.91
C GLU A 319 -6.42 53.20 -60.21
N ILE A 320 -5.30 52.94 -59.51
CA ILE A 320 -3.99 53.57 -59.76
C ILE A 320 -3.38 53.12 -61.10
N THR A 321 -3.59 51.86 -61.49
CA THR A 321 -3.12 51.35 -62.79
C THR A 321 -3.88 51.97 -63.97
N ARG A 322 -5.15 52.33 -63.79
CA ARG A 322 -5.93 53.07 -64.81
C ARG A 322 -5.40 54.48 -65.06
N GLN A 323 -4.98 55.21 -64.02
CA GLN A 323 -4.44 56.57 -64.18
C GLN A 323 -3.02 56.61 -64.79
N THR A 324 -2.23 55.54 -64.66
CA THR A 324 -0.86 55.50 -65.22
C THR A 324 -0.84 55.24 -66.74
N GLN A 325 -1.93 54.72 -67.32
CA GLN A 325 -2.03 54.49 -68.77
C GLN A 325 -2.50 55.72 -69.57
N GLU A 326 -2.95 56.79 -68.90
CA GLU A 326 -3.45 58.03 -69.53
C GLU A 326 -2.37 59.12 -69.70
N ASN A 327 -1.21 58.99 -69.05
CA ASN A 327 -0.11 59.97 -69.11
C ASN A 327 1.17 59.43 -69.79
N ARG A 328 1.06 58.93 -71.04
CA ARG A 328 2.22 58.66 -71.89
C ARG A 328 2.36 59.76 -72.96
N PRO A 329 3.47 60.53 -73.02
CA PRO A 329 3.66 61.56 -74.05
C PRO A 329 3.89 60.92 -75.43
N LYS A 330 3.14 61.38 -76.45
CA LYS A 330 3.36 61.02 -77.85
C LYS A 330 4.50 61.85 -78.43
N THR A 331 5.57 61.17 -78.83
CA THR A 331 6.72 61.74 -79.55
C THR A 331 6.31 62.26 -80.93
N LEU A 332 6.79 63.46 -81.27
CA LEU A 332 6.67 64.12 -82.57
C LEU A 332 7.20 63.22 -83.71
N VAL A 333 6.40 63.01 -84.75
CA VAL A 333 6.85 62.47 -86.04
C VAL A 333 6.83 63.62 -87.05
N THR A 334 8.02 64.00 -87.52
CA THR A 334 8.21 64.99 -88.59
C THR A 334 7.97 64.34 -89.95
N THR A 335 7.12 64.99 -90.74
CA THR A 335 6.69 64.64 -92.10
C THR A 335 7.82 64.77 -93.11
N LYS A 336 8.01 63.76 -93.97
CA LYS A 336 8.55 63.94 -95.32
C LYS A 336 7.69 63.20 -96.34
N LYS A 337 7.51 63.86 -97.48
CA LYS A 337 6.44 63.73 -98.47
C LYS A 337 6.99 63.07 -99.75
N GLN A 338 6.37 61.94 -100.14
CA GLN A 338 5.89 61.57 -101.51
C GLN A 338 6.96 61.34 -102.63
N PRO A 339 6.66 60.71 -103.80
CA PRO A 339 5.64 59.71 -104.20
C PRO A 339 6.22 58.42 -104.88
N SER A 340 5.27 57.54 -105.21
CA SER A 340 5.13 56.72 -106.45
C SER A 340 5.95 55.44 -106.68
N GLU A 341 5.15 54.45 -107.12
CA GLU A 341 5.42 53.40 -108.11
C GLU A 341 6.09 52.07 -107.69
N THR A 342 5.24 51.04 -107.74
CA THR A 342 5.30 49.86 -108.63
C THR A 342 6.61 49.11 -108.83
N ALA A 343 6.46 47.77 -108.79
CA ALA A 343 7.26 46.74 -109.46
C ALA A 343 8.65 46.41 -108.85
N VAL A 344 9.20 45.19 -108.86
CA VAL A 344 8.82 43.79 -109.16
C VAL A 344 10.16 43.00 -109.16
N PHE A 345 10.15 41.68 -108.90
CA PHE A 345 11.25 40.68 -109.03
C PHE A 345 12.45 40.83 -108.05
N VAL A 346 13.07 39.81 -107.46
CA VAL A 346 13.18 38.34 -107.66
C VAL A 346 13.15 37.65 -106.30
#